data_AF-A0A0E3SAZ4-F1
#
_entry.id   AF-A0A0E3SAZ4-F1
#
_cell.length_a   1.000
_cell.length_b   1.000
_cell.length_c   1.000
_cell.angle_alpha   90.00
_cell.angle_beta   90.00
_cell.angle_gamma   90.00
#
_symmetry.space_group_name_H-M   'P 1'
#
loop_
_entity.id
_entity.type
_entity.pdbx_description
1 polymer ?
#
loop_
_entity_poly.entity_id
_entity_poly.type
_entity_poly.pdbx_seq_one_letter_code
_entity_poly.pdbx_strand_id
1 'polypeptide(L)'
;MKLFEPDVYAEFLNGIILNGKLPSLLGTENIDGNNAYVLELTPSEKNESLQWKSKIWVDGENWMLIRCELYDNEGNPYLEIEIRDVKLNAGIPDSEFKVPDGAQVKVLGSEDFKNETEKMTLEEAKQFIDFEILTPEYLPEGYEFNYSMVSSSKDMPYSTFVHSGFSVFAGQHYEKITLVYTKGDNEIRIIEGVSEKGLPEIQDFENEGEYIQVNNMNGTISPIFGGNMKALTWQDEELEVTIISSLDKAELLNIAESFPEA
;
A
#
# COMPACT_ATOMS: atom_id res chain seq x y z
N MET A 1 11.49 -33.04 -10.62
CA MET A 1 11.25 -31.75 -9.95
C MET A 1 10.38 -30.94 -10.90
N LYS A 2 9.10 -30.79 -10.58
CA LYS A 2 8.01 -30.33 -11.48
C LYS A 2 7.63 -28.86 -11.16
N LEU A 3 8.61 -27.99 -10.95
CA LEU A 3 8.35 -26.56 -10.67
C LEU A 3 7.93 -25.77 -11.92
N PHE A 4 7.89 -26.44 -13.08
CA PHE A 4 7.31 -25.94 -14.32
C PHE A 4 6.24 -26.91 -14.85
N GLU A 5 5.36 -27.43 -13.99
CA GLU A 5 4.06 -27.82 -14.52
C GLU A 5 3.37 -26.53 -15.01
N PRO A 6 2.89 -26.47 -16.26
CA PRO A 6 2.32 -25.26 -16.86
C PRO A 6 1.30 -24.54 -15.99
N ASP A 7 0.64 -25.29 -15.11
CA ASP A 7 -0.45 -24.83 -14.26
C ASP A 7 0.01 -23.90 -13.14
N VAL A 8 1.19 -24.10 -12.52
CA VAL A 8 1.62 -23.29 -11.35
C VAL A 8 2.10 -21.89 -11.76
N TYR A 9 2.87 -21.78 -12.84
CA TYR A 9 3.31 -20.47 -13.32
C TYR A 9 2.18 -19.73 -14.04
N ALA A 10 1.27 -20.45 -14.70
CA ALA A 10 0.04 -19.86 -15.22
C ALA A 10 -0.87 -19.35 -14.08
N GLU A 11 -0.93 -20.04 -12.93
CA GLU A 11 -1.61 -19.54 -11.74
C GLU A 11 -0.95 -18.28 -11.18
N PHE A 12 0.37 -18.19 -11.14
CA PHE A 12 1.09 -16.95 -10.79
C PHE A 12 0.75 -15.81 -11.76
N LEU A 13 0.88 -16.02 -13.07
CA LEU A 13 0.57 -15.00 -14.06
C LEU A 13 -0.91 -14.58 -14.00
N ASN A 14 -1.85 -15.52 -13.88
CA ASN A 14 -3.28 -15.21 -13.84
C ASN A 14 -3.72 -14.59 -12.51
N GLY A 15 -3.24 -15.13 -11.39
CA GLY A 15 -3.70 -14.76 -10.05
C GLY A 15 -3.02 -13.52 -9.48
N ILE A 16 -1.78 -13.23 -9.89
CA ILE A 16 -0.99 -12.11 -9.35
C ILE A 16 -0.83 -11.00 -10.39
N ILE A 17 -0.39 -11.33 -11.61
CA ILE A 17 -0.05 -10.31 -12.62
C ILE A 17 -1.28 -9.82 -13.39
N LEU A 18 -2.12 -10.74 -13.86
CA LEU A 18 -3.33 -10.44 -14.63
C LEU A 18 -4.56 -10.23 -13.74
N ASN A 19 -4.44 -10.31 -12.42
CA ASN A 19 -5.53 -10.30 -11.43
C ASN A 19 -6.65 -9.26 -11.70
N GLY A 20 -7.66 -9.64 -12.47
CA GLY A 20 -8.74 -8.74 -12.89
C GLY A 20 -8.35 -7.65 -13.90
N LYS A 21 -7.21 -7.79 -14.58
CA LYS A 21 -6.75 -6.94 -15.70
C LYS A 21 -6.88 -7.71 -17.02
N LEU A 22 -7.26 -7.00 -18.08
CA LEU A 22 -7.37 -7.53 -19.43
C LEU A 22 -6.07 -7.26 -20.19
N PRO A 23 -5.33 -8.30 -20.60
CA PRO A 23 -4.11 -8.13 -21.39
C PRO A 23 -4.46 -7.80 -22.85
N SER A 24 -3.68 -6.90 -23.44
CA SER A 24 -3.65 -6.62 -24.87
C SER A 24 -2.22 -6.66 -25.38
N LEU A 25 -2.00 -7.32 -26.53
CA LEU A 25 -0.68 -7.42 -27.13
C LEU A 25 -0.34 -6.10 -27.83
N LEU A 26 0.71 -5.43 -27.35
CA LEU A 26 1.26 -4.23 -27.99
C LEU A 26 2.25 -4.59 -29.09
N GLY A 27 2.99 -5.69 -28.94
CA GLY A 27 3.95 -6.14 -29.92
C GLY A 27 4.99 -7.09 -29.36
N THR A 28 6.11 -7.17 -30.05
CA THR A 28 7.28 -7.97 -29.65
C THR A 28 8.51 -7.10 -29.63
N GLU A 29 9.34 -7.26 -28.60
CA GLU A 29 10.62 -6.57 -28.45
C GLU A 29 11.76 -7.58 -28.25
N ASN A 30 12.98 -7.20 -28.58
CA ASN A 30 14.16 -8.01 -28.28
C ASN A 30 14.81 -7.47 -27.00
N ILE A 31 14.82 -8.27 -25.93
CA ILE A 31 15.47 -7.95 -24.66
C ILE A 31 16.60 -8.95 -24.44
N ASP A 32 17.84 -8.45 -24.34
CA ASP A 32 19.04 -9.26 -24.14
C ASP A 32 19.19 -10.44 -25.11
N GLY A 33 18.75 -10.26 -26.36
CA GLY A 33 18.80 -11.29 -27.40
C GLY A 33 17.58 -12.21 -27.45
N ASN A 34 16.69 -12.18 -26.45
CA ASN A 34 15.48 -12.98 -26.40
C ASN A 34 14.27 -12.20 -26.93
N ASN A 35 13.36 -12.89 -27.62
CA ASN A 35 12.12 -12.31 -28.09
C ASN A 35 11.12 -12.24 -26.93
N ALA A 36 10.60 -11.05 -26.62
CA ALA A 36 9.64 -10.82 -25.56
C ALA A 36 8.32 -10.28 -26.14
N TYR A 37 7.19 -10.78 -25.64
CA TYR A 37 5.89 -10.18 -25.90
C TYR A 37 5.66 -9.01 -24.94
N VAL A 38 5.22 -7.89 -25.50
CA VAL A 38 4.86 -6.69 -24.74
C VAL A 38 3.35 -6.65 -24.59
N LEU A 39 2.87 -6.73 -23.35
CA LEU A 39 1.45 -6.72 -23.02
C LEU A 39 1.10 -5.48 -22.21
N GLU A 40 0.06 -4.77 -22.63
CA GLU A 40 -0.61 -3.77 -21.78
C GLU A 40 -1.72 -4.46 -21.00
N LEU A 41 -1.76 -4.23 -19.69
CA LEU A 41 -2.80 -4.75 -18.80
C LEU A 41 -3.68 -3.59 -18.36
N THR A 42 -4.94 -3.63 -18.76
CA THR A 42 -5.94 -2.62 -18.41
C THR A 42 -6.84 -3.18 -17.32
N PRO A 43 -7.08 -2.46 -16.20
CA PRO A 43 -8.02 -2.89 -15.17
C PRO A 43 -9.40 -3.19 -15.77
N SER A 44 -10.03 -4.29 -15.35
CA SER A 44 -11.44 -4.52 -15.67
C SER A 44 -12.32 -3.64 -14.78
N GLU A 45 -13.45 -3.18 -15.31
CA GLU A 45 -14.43 -2.30 -14.62
C GLU A 45 -14.94 -2.83 -13.26
N LYS A 46 -14.62 -4.08 -12.90
CA LYS A 46 -15.10 -4.75 -11.67
C LYS A 46 -14.10 -4.70 -10.50
N ASN A 47 -12.87 -4.24 -10.70
CA ASN A 47 -11.86 -4.13 -9.65
C ASN A 47 -11.48 -2.66 -9.46
N GLU A 48 -12.26 -1.96 -8.63
CA GLU A 48 -12.07 -0.54 -8.32
C GLU A 48 -10.76 -0.25 -7.56
N SER A 49 -10.14 -1.25 -6.92
CA SER A 49 -8.98 -1.09 -6.03
C SER A 49 -7.60 -1.24 -6.69
N LEU A 50 -7.52 -1.60 -7.98
CA LEU A 50 -6.24 -1.76 -8.71
C LEU A 50 -6.36 -1.15 -10.10
N GLN A 51 -6.60 0.17 -10.14
CA GLN A 51 -6.86 0.94 -11.38
C GLN A 51 -5.60 1.26 -12.20
N TRP A 52 -4.43 0.87 -11.71
CA TRP A 52 -3.18 1.22 -12.37
C TRP A 52 -3.01 0.42 -13.66
N LYS A 53 -2.94 1.16 -14.77
CA LYS A 53 -2.44 0.61 -16.03
C LYS A 53 -1.04 0.06 -15.79
N SER A 54 -0.74 -1.03 -16.48
CA SER A 54 0.58 -1.65 -16.34
C SER A 54 1.01 -2.25 -17.65
N LYS A 55 2.32 -2.29 -17.88
CA LYS A 55 2.92 -2.94 -19.03
C LYS A 55 3.85 -4.04 -18.55
N ILE A 56 3.79 -5.19 -19.19
CA ILE A 56 4.67 -6.32 -18.88
C ILE A 56 5.35 -6.81 -20.14
N TRP A 57 6.56 -7.33 -19.95
CA TRP A 57 7.31 -8.05 -20.96
C TRP A 57 7.45 -9.47 -20.50
N VAL A 58 7.01 -10.41 -21.34
CA VAL A 58 7.12 -11.84 -21.06
C VAL A 58 7.96 -12.49 -22.13
N ASP A 59 8.82 -13.41 -21.73
CA ASP A 59 9.62 -14.21 -22.65
C ASP A 59 8.73 -14.98 -23.63
N GLY A 60 9.08 -14.95 -24.92
CA GLY A 60 8.26 -15.51 -25.98
C GLY A 60 8.23 -17.04 -26.01
N GLU A 61 9.16 -17.72 -25.35
CA GLU A 61 9.23 -19.18 -25.32
C GLU A 61 8.60 -19.75 -24.05
N ASN A 62 8.93 -19.17 -22.89
CA ASN A 62 8.58 -19.71 -21.58
C ASN A 62 7.61 -18.83 -20.77
N TRP A 63 7.18 -17.68 -21.30
CA TRP A 63 6.25 -16.73 -20.68
C TRP A 63 6.73 -16.12 -19.36
N MET A 64 8.02 -16.28 -19.01
CA MET A 64 8.55 -15.67 -17.80
C MET A 64 8.51 -14.15 -17.86
N LEU A 65 8.14 -13.52 -16.76
CA LEU A 65 8.20 -12.07 -16.62
C LEU A 65 9.66 -11.61 -16.73
N ILE A 66 9.91 -10.68 -17.65
CA ILE A 66 11.21 -10.05 -17.87
C ILE A 66 11.21 -8.65 -17.27
N ARG A 67 10.14 -7.89 -17.53
CA ARG A 67 9.99 -6.50 -17.08
C ARG A 67 8.54 -6.22 -16.73
N CYS A 68 8.31 -5.35 -15.76
CA CYS A 68 7.01 -4.80 -15.44
C CYS A 68 7.12 -3.30 -15.18
N GLU A 69 6.15 -2.55 -15.70
CA GLU A 69 5.94 -1.15 -15.40
C GLU A 69 4.52 -0.96 -14.86
N LEU A 70 4.43 -0.24 -13.75
CA LEU A 70 3.19 0.24 -13.17
C LEU A 70 3.12 1.75 -13.38
N TYR A 71 1.95 2.23 -13.78
CA TYR A 71 1.71 3.65 -14.01
C TYR A 71 0.69 4.17 -13.01
N ASP A 72 0.86 5.40 -12.55
CA ASP A 72 -0.14 6.09 -11.75
C ASP A 72 -1.38 6.48 -12.60
N ASN A 73 -2.35 7.11 -11.94
CA ASN A 73 -3.60 7.54 -12.59
C ASN A 73 -3.38 8.68 -13.62
N GLU A 74 -2.27 9.41 -13.54
CA GLU A 74 -1.87 10.44 -14.51
C GLU A 74 -1.11 9.85 -15.72
N GLY A 75 -0.74 8.57 -15.64
CA GLY A 75 0.02 7.86 -16.67
C GLY A 75 1.53 8.00 -16.55
N ASN A 76 2.05 8.51 -15.43
CA ASN A 76 3.49 8.54 -15.17
C ASN A 76 3.95 7.17 -14.64
N PRO A 77 5.17 6.72 -14.99
CA PRO A 77 5.72 5.48 -14.46
C PRO A 77 5.98 5.62 -12.96
N TYR A 78 5.27 4.81 -12.17
CA TYR A 78 5.38 4.78 -10.70
C TYR A 78 6.42 3.77 -10.23
N LEU A 79 6.46 2.59 -10.87
CA LEU A 79 7.38 1.51 -10.56
C LEU A 79 7.80 0.80 -11.84
N GLU A 80 9.10 0.54 -11.95
CA GLU A 80 9.69 -0.31 -12.99
C GLU A 80 10.51 -1.41 -12.32
N ILE A 81 10.26 -2.65 -12.74
CA ILE A 81 10.98 -3.84 -12.28
C ILE A 81 11.53 -4.54 -13.50
N GLU A 82 12.82 -4.89 -13.45
CA GLU A 82 13.49 -5.66 -14.49
C GLU A 82 14.21 -6.85 -13.86
N ILE A 83 13.96 -8.04 -14.41
CA ILE A 83 14.55 -9.29 -13.96
C ILE A 83 15.71 -9.63 -14.90
N ARG A 84 16.94 -9.61 -14.37
CA ARG A 84 18.18 -9.83 -15.13
C ARG A 84 18.89 -11.11 -14.71
N ASP A 85 19.73 -11.64 -15.60
CA ASP A 85 20.64 -12.76 -15.35
C ASP A 85 19.97 -14.06 -14.84
N VAL A 86 18.71 -14.29 -15.20
CA VAL A 86 17.98 -15.51 -14.80
C VAL A 86 18.52 -16.73 -15.53
N LYS A 87 18.84 -17.76 -14.76
CA LYS A 87 19.27 -19.07 -15.27
C LYS A 87 18.27 -20.14 -14.87
N LEU A 88 17.61 -20.72 -15.86
CA LEU A 88 16.64 -21.80 -15.63
C LEU A 88 17.33 -23.14 -15.50
N ASN A 89 16.79 -23.98 -14.61
CA ASN A 89 17.26 -25.34 -14.38
C ASN A 89 18.78 -25.42 -14.13
N ALA A 90 19.35 -24.40 -13.47
CA ALA A 90 20.78 -24.26 -13.25
C ALA A 90 21.40 -25.36 -12.34
N GLY A 91 20.59 -26.28 -11.81
CA GLY A 91 21.05 -27.33 -10.90
C GLY A 91 21.53 -26.79 -9.56
N ILE A 92 20.80 -25.83 -8.99
CA ILE A 92 21.11 -25.21 -7.69
C ILE A 92 21.19 -26.32 -6.63
N PRO A 93 22.32 -26.46 -5.91
CA PRO A 93 22.48 -27.55 -4.95
C PRO A 93 21.64 -27.30 -3.69
N ASP A 94 21.14 -28.38 -3.07
CA ASP A 94 20.33 -28.33 -1.84
C ASP A 94 21.00 -27.56 -0.68
N SER A 95 22.33 -27.45 -0.70
CA SER A 95 23.09 -26.66 0.28
C SER A 95 22.77 -25.18 0.27
N GLU A 96 22.34 -24.61 -0.86
CA GLU A 96 21.93 -23.19 -0.96
C GLU A 96 20.60 -22.93 -0.26
N PHE A 97 19.78 -23.97 -0.06
CA PHE A 97 18.49 -23.87 0.62
C PHE A 97 18.60 -24.11 2.13
N LYS A 98 19.81 -24.08 2.68
CA LYS A 98 20.02 -24.18 4.12
C LYS A 98 19.71 -22.84 4.78
N VAL A 99 18.94 -22.92 5.86
CA VAL A 99 18.70 -21.78 6.74
C VAL A 99 20.06 -21.29 7.29
N PRO A 100 20.41 -19.99 7.15
CA PRO A 100 21.67 -19.46 7.65
C PRO A 100 21.86 -19.69 9.15
N ASP A 101 23.10 -19.88 9.59
CA ASP A 101 23.41 -20.01 11.01
C ASP A 101 22.95 -18.77 11.80
N GLY A 102 22.20 -18.99 12.88
CA GLY A 102 21.64 -17.93 13.71
C GLY A 102 20.27 -17.40 13.26
N ALA A 103 19.74 -17.84 12.12
CA ALA A 103 18.37 -17.50 11.73
C ALA A 103 17.34 -18.23 12.60
N GLN A 104 16.26 -17.53 12.95
CA GLN A 104 15.14 -18.08 13.69
C GLN A 104 14.08 -18.58 12.70
N VAL A 105 13.64 -19.82 12.84
CA VAL A 105 12.58 -20.41 12.01
C VAL A 105 11.27 -20.34 12.79
N LYS A 106 10.29 -19.59 12.27
CA LYS A 106 8.91 -19.56 12.77
C LYS A 106 8.01 -20.34 11.83
N VAL A 107 7.29 -21.34 12.35
CA VAL A 107 6.23 -22.02 11.60
C VAL A 107 4.99 -21.15 11.69
N LEU A 108 4.49 -20.68 10.54
CA LEU A 108 3.34 -19.80 10.48
C LEU A 108 2.03 -20.59 10.68
N GLY A 109 1.19 -20.13 11.60
CA GLY A 109 -0.18 -20.60 11.82
C GLY A 109 -1.21 -19.70 11.17
N SER A 110 -2.49 -20.12 11.14
CA SER A 110 -3.59 -19.29 10.60
C SER A 110 -3.73 -17.92 11.26
N GLU A 111 -3.25 -17.78 12.50
CA GLU A 111 -3.19 -16.53 13.23
C GLU A 111 -2.16 -15.53 12.70
N ASP A 112 -1.05 -16.00 12.12
CA ASP A 112 -0.02 -15.15 11.51
C ASP A 112 -0.48 -14.52 10.18
N PHE A 113 -1.60 -14.99 9.63
CA PHE A 113 -2.24 -14.42 8.44
C PHE A 113 -3.39 -13.46 8.78
N LYS A 114 -3.64 -13.19 10.07
CA LYS A 114 -4.64 -12.19 10.47
C LYS A 114 -4.04 -10.79 10.31
N ASN A 115 -4.64 -9.98 9.44
CA ASN A 115 -4.34 -8.56 9.29
C ASN A 115 -5.06 -7.71 10.37
N GLU A 116 -5.08 -8.16 11.62
CA GLU A 116 -5.64 -7.37 12.71
C GLU A 116 -4.51 -6.63 13.40
N THR A 117 -4.38 -5.33 13.11
CA THR A 117 -3.47 -4.47 13.87
C THR A 117 -3.92 -4.44 15.33
N GLU A 118 -2.98 -4.67 16.25
CA GLU A 118 -3.29 -4.69 17.67
C GLU A 118 -3.77 -3.31 18.14
N LYS A 119 -4.90 -3.30 18.85
CA LYS A 119 -5.42 -2.10 19.50
C LYS A 119 -4.63 -1.86 20.78
N MET A 120 -4.19 -0.62 20.97
CA MET A 120 -3.40 -0.23 22.13
C MET A 120 -3.83 1.15 22.65
N THR A 121 -3.29 1.53 23.80
CA THR A 121 -3.44 2.88 24.34
C THR A 121 -2.46 3.84 23.67
N LEU A 122 -2.72 5.15 23.80
CA LEU A 122 -1.81 6.18 23.29
C LEU A 122 -0.40 6.08 23.91
N GLU A 123 -0.30 5.75 25.20
CA GLU A 123 0.99 5.60 25.90
C GLU A 123 1.78 4.36 25.45
N GLU A 124 1.10 3.28 25.10
CA GLU A 124 1.73 2.11 24.50
C GLU A 124 2.21 2.43 23.09
N ALA A 125 1.41 3.13 22.28
CA ALA A 125 1.77 3.50 20.92
C ALA A 125 3.04 4.36 20.84
N LYS A 126 3.27 5.25 21.80
CA LYS A 126 4.50 6.05 21.93
C LYS A 126 5.77 5.21 22.07
N GLN A 127 5.67 3.93 22.44
CA GLN A 127 6.82 3.03 22.55
C GLN A 127 7.20 2.39 21.22
N PHE A 128 6.35 2.49 20.21
CA PHE A 128 6.49 1.84 18.90
C PHE A 128 6.68 2.81 17.75
N ILE A 129 6.73 4.12 18.02
CA ILE A 129 6.84 5.17 17.00
C ILE A 129 8.01 6.11 17.30
N ASP A 130 8.73 6.50 16.26
CA ASP A 130 9.91 7.36 16.36
C ASP A 130 9.58 8.87 16.24
N PHE A 131 8.38 9.23 15.78
CA PHE A 131 7.89 10.61 15.71
C PHE A 131 6.95 11.00 16.88
N GLU A 132 6.77 12.30 17.10
CA GLU A 132 5.83 12.81 18.10
C GLU A 132 4.39 12.66 17.62
N ILE A 133 3.59 11.91 18.38
CA ILE A 133 2.16 11.73 18.09
C ILE A 133 1.41 13.00 18.47
N LEU A 134 0.71 13.59 17.50
CA LEU A 134 -0.10 14.77 17.71
C LEU A 134 -1.50 14.38 18.21
N THR A 135 -2.17 15.29 18.91
CA THR A 135 -3.58 15.12 19.27
C THR A 135 -4.30 16.44 19.12
N PRO A 136 -5.49 16.48 18.51
CA PRO A 136 -6.24 17.72 18.37
C PRO A 136 -6.69 18.26 19.73
N GLU A 137 -6.59 19.57 19.92
CA GLU A 137 -7.13 20.24 21.11
C GLU A 137 -8.67 20.31 21.10
N TYR A 138 -9.29 20.19 19.92
CA TYR A 138 -10.74 20.18 19.73
C TYR A 138 -11.24 18.87 19.10
N LEU A 139 -12.28 18.33 19.71
CA LEU A 139 -13.12 17.29 19.11
C LEU A 139 -14.60 17.66 19.28
N PRO A 140 -15.47 17.25 18.35
CA PRO A 140 -16.89 17.49 18.47
C PRO A 140 -17.46 16.83 19.74
N GLU A 141 -18.49 17.43 20.33
CA GLU A 141 -19.06 16.97 21.59
C GLU A 141 -19.47 15.48 21.53
N GLY A 142 -19.01 14.71 22.50
CA GLY A 142 -19.34 13.29 22.68
C GLY A 142 -18.44 12.31 21.93
N TYR A 143 -17.42 12.79 21.20
CA TYR A 143 -16.32 11.93 20.75
C TYR A 143 -15.30 11.77 21.86
N GLU A 144 -14.92 10.53 22.14
CA GLU A 144 -13.89 10.18 23.11
C GLU A 144 -12.86 9.27 22.44
N PHE A 145 -11.60 9.38 22.87
CA PHE A 145 -10.55 8.47 22.43
C PHE A 145 -10.93 7.03 22.79
N ASN A 146 -10.81 6.12 21.83
CA ASN A 146 -11.14 4.72 22.02
C ASN A 146 -9.86 3.87 22.05
N TYR A 147 -9.08 3.88 20.97
CA TYR A 147 -7.83 3.14 20.87
C TYR A 147 -6.91 3.74 19.79
N SER A 148 -5.65 3.36 19.84
CA SER A 148 -4.67 3.58 18.78
C SER A 148 -4.24 2.27 18.14
N MET A 149 -3.67 2.35 16.94
CA MET A 149 -3.05 1.25 16.22
C MET A 149 -1.76 1.76 15.59
N VAL A 150 -0.66 1.04 15.78
CA VAL A 150 0.63 1.36 15.13
C VAL A 150 0.87 0.35 14.01
N SER A 151 1.37 0.82 12.89
CA SER A 151 1.81 -0.04 11.80
C SER A 151 3.03 0.54 11.12
N SER A 152 4.02 -0.32 10.88
CA SER A 152 5.21 0.03 10.12
C SER A 152 5.38 -0.93 8.95
N SER A 153 6.15 -0.50 7.95
CA SER A 153 6.65 -1.36 6.88
C SER A 153 7.45 -2.58 7.38
N LYS A 154 8.02 -2.53 8.60
CA LYS A 154 8.74 -3.65 9.22
C LYS A 154 7.79 -4.70 9.80
N ASP A 155 6.59 -4.29 10.21
CA ASP A 155 5.56 -5.14 10.82
C ASP A 155 4.54 -5.67 9.81
N MET A 156 4.78 -5.43 8.51
CA MET A 156 3.87 -5.81 7.45
C MET A 156 3.65 -7.34 7.48
N PRO A 157 2.40 -7.81 7.75
CA PRO A 157 2.11 -9.22 7.88
C PRO A 157 2.53 -10.00 6.63
N TYR A 158 2.99 -11.24 6.80
CA TYR A 158 3.30 -12.14 5.69
C TYR A 158 2.12 -12.27 4.70
N SER A 159 0.87 -12.16 5.16
CA SER A 159 -0.33 -12.11 4.33
C SER A 159 -0.32 -10.98 3.30
N THR A 160 0.26 -9.81 3.60
CA THR A 160 0.34 -8.73 2.62
C THR A 160 1.29 -9.07 1.48
N PHE A 161 2.42 -9.74 1.79
CA PHE A 161 3.32 -10.30 0.76
C PHE A 161 2.64 -11.36 -0.13
N VAL A 162 1.70 -12.13 0.42
CA VAL A 162 1.02 -13.21 -0.33
C VAL A 162 -0.17 -12.69 -1.15
N HIS A 163 -0.90 -11.67 -0.67
CA HIS A 163 -2.14 -11.19 -1.29
C HIS A 163 -1.98 -9.95 -2.15
N SER A 164 -0.94 -9.14 -1.92
CA SER A 164 -0.62 -8.02 -2.79
C SER A 164 0.45 -8.48 -3.78
N GLY A 165 0.00 -8.89 -4.96
CA GLY A 165 0.83 -9.45 -6.03
C GLY A 165 2.03 -8.59 -6.48
N PHE A 166 2.10 -7.34 -6.04
CA PHE A 166 3.20 -6.41 -6.29
C PHE A 166 3.81 -5.76 -5.02
N SER A 167 3.28 -6.00 -3.81
CA SER A 167 3.87 -5.44 -2.56
C SER A 167 5.27 -5.92 -2.27
N VAL A 168 5.64 -7.11 -2.77
CA VAL A 168 7.01 -7.65 -2.64
C VAL A 168 8.06 -6.69 -3.25
N PHE A 169 7.63 -5.78 -4.13
CA PHE A 169 8.48 -4.80 -4.81
C PHE A 169 8.17 -3.34 -4.42
N ALA A 170 7.15 -3.10 -3.59
CA ALA A 170 6.72 -1.79 -3.12
C ALA A 170 7.01 -1.61 -1.62
N GLY A 171 8.17 -2.10 -1.16
CA GLY A 171 8.66 -1.89 0.20
C GLY A 171 8.99 -0.42 0.44
N GLN A 172 7.96 0.41 0.57
CA GLN A 172 8.12 1.78 1.03
C GLN A 172 8.27 1.74 2.54
N HIS A 173 9.34 2.35 3.04
CA HIS A 173 9.48 2.57 4.46
C HIS A 173 8.44 3.58 4.92
N TYR A 174 7.46 3.10 5.66
CA TYR A 174 6.52 3.94 6.39
C TYR A 174 6.45 3.50 7.85
N GLU A 175 6.11 4.46 8.69
CA GLU A 175 5.66 4.28 10.06
C GLU A 175 4.41 5.16 10.23
N LYS A 176 3.33 4.59 10.77
CA LYS A 176 2.10 5.33 10.99
C LYS A 176 1.39 4.90 12.26
N ILE A 177 0.64 5.83 12.84
CA ILE A 177 -0.37 5.61 13.86
C ILE A 177 -1.75 5.92 13.32
N THR A 178 -2.74 5.18 13.79
CA THR A 178 -4.15 5.53 13.65
C THR A 178 -4.73 5.73 15.03
N LEU A 179 -5.20 6.94 15.32
CA LEU A 179 -5.99 7.28 16.50
C LEU A 179 -7.48 7.17 16.15
N VAL A 180 -8.25 6.44 16.97
CA VAL A 180 -9.68 6.24 16.74
C VAL A 180 -10.47 6.88 17.88
N TYR A 181 -11.34 7.82 17.53
CA TYR A 181 -12.29 8.48 18.43
C TYR A 181 -13.71 8.06 18.06
N THR A 182 -14.55 7.74 19.05
CA THR A 182 -15.88 7.20 18.79
C THR A 182 -16.98 7.95 19.52
N LYS A 183 -18.16 8.03 18.88
CA LYS A 183 -19.43 8.53 19.43
C LYS A 183 -20.58 7.63 18.96
N GLY A 184 -20.93 6.64 19.79
CA GLY A 184 -21.85 5.57 19.40
C GLY A 184 -21.27 4.79 18.22
N ASP A 185 -22.00 4.73 17.11
CA ASP A 185 -21.55 4.06 15.87
C ASP A 185 -20.72 4.97 14.95
N ASN A 186 -20.55 6.26 15.30
CA ASN A 186 -19.74 7.19 14.51
C ASN A 186 -18.29 7.19 14.96
N GLU A 187 -17.37 7.35 14.01
CA GLU A 187 -15.94 7.39 14.26
C GLU A 187 -15.25 8.57 13.56
N ILE A 188 -14.18 9.06 14.20
CA ILE A 188 -13.17 9.90 13.60
C ILE A 188 -11.87 9.11 13.68
N ARG A 189 -11.22 8.92 12.54
CA ARG A 189 -9.89 8.33 12.46
C ARG A 189 -8.90 9.42 12.11
N ILE A 190 -7.85 9.52 12.91
CA ILE A 190 -6.73 10.42 12.64
C ILE A 190 -5.54 9.51 12.35
N ILE A 191 -4.97 9.66 11.15
CA ILE A 191 -3.82 8.90 10.70
C ILE A 191 -2.66 9.87 10.65
N GLU A 192 -1.57 9.53 11.32
CA GLU A 192 -0.33 10.29 11.28
C GLU A 192 0.77 9.34 10.84
N GLY A 193 1.64 9.77 9.93
CA GLY A 193 2.74 8.93 9.51
C GLY A 193 3.80 9.64 8.71
N VAL A 194 4.96 9.00 8.69
CA VAL A 194 6.12 9.41 7.91
C VAL A 194 6.37 8.36 6.82
N SER A 195 6.68 8.83 5.61
CA SER A 195 6.98 7.97 4.46
C SER A 195 7.89 8.72 3.49
N GLU A 196 8.87 8.02 2.90
CA GLU A 196 9.75 8.60 1.87
C GLU A 196 9.00 9.04 0.61
N LYS A 197 7.80 8.51 0.37
CA LYS A 197 7.00 8.75 -0.84
C LYS A 197 5.53 9.10 -0.56
N GLY A 198 5.18 9.48 0.67
CA GLY A 198 3.78 9.69 1.12
C GLY A 198 3.08 8.38 1.52
N LEU A 199 1.94 8.43 2.21
CA LEU A 199 1.28 7.20 2.69
C LEU A 199 0.55 6.45 1.56
N PRO A 200 0.74 5.12 1.41
CA PRO A 200 0.19 4.35 0.28
C PRO A 200 -1.33 4.35 0.15
N GLU A 201 -2.04 4.47 1.28
CA GLU A 201 -3.51 4.43 1.33
C GLU A 201 -4.17 5.76 0.87
N ILE A 202 -3.38 6.83 0.71
CA ILE A 202 -3.88 8.20 0.57
C ILE A 202 -3.59 8.76 -0.83
N GLN A 203 -2.58 8.22 -1.52
CA GLN A 203 -2.17 8.63 -2.87
C GLN A 203 -3.28 8.51 -3.93
N ASP A 204 -4.21 7.57 -3.78
CA ASP A 204 -5.31 7.40 -4.74
C ASP A 204 -6.39 8.50 -4.66
N PHE A 205 -6.41 9.33 -3.60
CA PHE A 205 -7.45 10.35 -3.39
C PHE A 205 -7.08 11.77 -3.87
N GLU A 206 -5.82 12.01 -4.24
CA GLU A 206 -5.34 13.37 -4.57
C GLU A 206 -5.98 13.94 -5.84
N ASN A 207 -6.35 13.08 -6.79
CA ASN A 207 -6.89 13.50 -8.09
C ASN A 207 -8.36 13.95 -8.08
N GLU A 208 -9.08 13.79 -6.96
CA GLU A 208 -10.49 14.19 -6.81
C GLU A 208 -10.76 15.19 -5.66
N GLY A 209 -9.69 15.70 -5.03
CA GLY A 209 -9.78 16.52 -3.82
C GLY A 209 -9.94 18.02 -4.04
N GLU A 210 -10.59 18.69 -3.09
CA GLU A 210 -10.64 20.16 -3.01
C GLU A 210 -9.45 20.68 -2.17
N TYR A 211 -8.70 21.65 -2.72
CA TYR A 211 -7.61 22.32 -2.00
C TYR A 211 -8.14 23.19 -0.84
N ILE A 212 -7.50 23.09 0.31
CA ILE A 212 -7.83 23.85 1.53
C ILE A 212 -6.55 24.31 2.24
N GLN A 213 -6.69 25.24 3.18
CA GLN A 213 -5.61 25.64 4.09
C GLN A 213 -5.93 25.13 5.49
N VAL A 214 -4.94 24.52 6.15
CA VAL A 214 -5.00 24.13 7.57
C VAL A 214 -3.83 24.81 8.24
N ASN A 215 -4.05 25.76 9.15
CA ASN A 215 -2.97 26.50 9.83
C ASN A 215 -1.87 27.06 8.89
N ASN A 216 -2.27 27.60 7.73
CA ASN A 216 -1.39 28.07 6.63
C ASN A 216 -0.59 26.98 5.88
N MET A 217 -0.87 25.70 6.14
CA MET A 217 -0.37 24.56 5.38
C MET A 217 -1.35 24.19 4.27
N ASN A 218 -0.82 23.74 3.14
CA ASN A 218 -1.64 23.24 2.04
C ASN A 218 -2.19 21.87 2.43
N GLY A 219 -3.51 21.71 2.32
CA GLY A 219 -4.19 20.44 2.49
C GLY A 219 -5.18 20.17 1.37
N THR A 220 -5.67 18.94 1.34
CA THR A 220 -6.63 18.45 0.36
C THR A 220 -7.75 17.72 1.09
N ILE A 221 -9.01 18.00 0.74
CA ILE A 221 -10.16 17.24 1.22
C ILE A 221 -10.82 16.47 0.07
N SER A 222 -10.89 15.15 0.21
CA SER A 222 -11.43 14.26 -0.83
C SER A 222 -12.58 13.41 -0.29
N PRO A 223 -13.64 13.15 -1.08
CA PRO A 223 -14.62 12.12 -0.75
C PRO A 223 -13.96 10.74 -0.85
N ILE A 224 -14.29 9.84 0.07
CA ILE A 224 -13.71 8.49 0.10
C ILE A 224 -14.79 7.41 0.25
N PHE A 225 -14.49 6.19 -0.22
CA PHE A 225 -15.34 4.99 -0.08
C PHE A 225 -16.77 5.11 -0.67
N GLY A 226 -16.99 5.99 -1.65
CA GLY A 226 -18.28 6.13 -2.36
C GLY A 226 -19.47 6.55 -1.49
N GLY A 227 -19.21 7.04 -0.27
CA GLY A 227 -20.21 7.40 0.73
C GLY A 227 -20.15 8.87 1.15
N ASN A 228 -20.58 9.16 2.39
CA ASN A 228 -20.49 10.50 2.99
C ASN A 228 -19.15 10.77 3.71
N MET A 229 -18.26 9.78 3.75
CA MET A 229 -16.93 9.90 4.36
C MET A 229 -16.02 10.78 3.53
N LYS A 230 -15.17 11.54 4.22
CA LYS A 230 -14.15 12.40 3.62
C LYS A 230 -12.83 12.15 4.32
N ALA A 231 -11.75 12.30 3.57
CA ALA A 231 -10.39 12.39 4.08
C ALA A 231 -9.91 13.83 3.92
N LEU A 232 -9.51 14.48 5.02
CA LEU A 232 -8.77 15.74 4.99
C LEU A 232 -7.31 15.44 5.30
N THR A 233 -6.43 15.65 4.33
CA THR A 233 -4.99 15.40 4.44
C THR A 233 -4.22 16.70 4.35
N TRP A 234 -3.22 16.88 5.20
CA TRP A 234 -2.22 17.93 5.10
C TRP A 234 -0.88 17.39 5.56
N GLN A 235 0.18 18.11 5.22
CA GLN A 235 1.54 17.76 5.58
C GLN A 235 2.14 18.88 6.44
N ASP A 236 2.69 18.49 7.58
CA ASP A 236 3.49 19.33 8.46
C ASP A 236 4.92 18.79 8.52
N GLU A 237 5.87 19.52 7.95
CA GLU A 237 7.24 19.06 7.71
C GLU A 237 7.32 17.67 7.01
N GLU A 238 7.77 16.63 7.73
CA GLU A 238 7.86 15.24 7.25
C GLU A 238 6.65 14.39 7.68
N LEU A 239 5.77 14.93 8.53
CA LEU A 239 4.60 14.24 9.06
C LEU A 239 3.37 14.51 8.19
N GLU A 240 2.81 13.46 7.62
CA GLU A 240 1.52 13.51 6.93
C GLU A 240 0.40 13.20 7.92
N VAL A 241 -0.61 14.06 7.98
CA VAL A 241 -1.77 13.91 8.86
C VAL A 241 -3.05 13.84 8.04
N THR A 242 -3.89 12.85 8.33
CA THR A 242 -5.17 12.65 7.66
C THR A 242 -6.29 12.40 8.66
N ILE A 243 -7.36 13.18 8.55
CA ILE A 243 -8.59 12.95 9.29
C ILE A 243 -9.61 12.30 8.36
N ILE A 244 -10.10 11.12 8.74
CA ILE A 244 -11.18 10.41 8.07
C ILE A 244 -12.42 10.42 8.96
N SER A 245 -13.53 10.97 8.44
CA SER A 245 -14.83 10.89 9.11
C SER A 245 -16.00 11.17 8.15
N SER A 246 -17.21 10.88 8.60
CA SER A 246 -18.48 11.27 7.95
C SER A 246 -18.93 12.70 8.27
N LEU A 247 -18.15 13.44 9.06
CA LEU A 247 -18.43 14.83 9.42
C LEU A 247 -18.47 15.75 8.19
N ASP A 248 -19.08 16.92 8.36
CA ASP A 248 -19.04 17.96 7.35
C ASP A 248 -17.64 18.60 7.27
N LYS A 249 -17.40 19.31 6.17
CA LYS A 249 -16.10 19.94 5.89
C LYS A 249 -15.70 20.96 6.96
N ALA A 250 -16.64 21.73 7.49
CA ALA A 250 -16.33 22.78 8.46
C ALA A 250 -15.86 22.14 9.78
N GLU A 251 -16.50 21.04 10.18
CA GLU A 251 -16.12 20.33 11.39
C GLU A 251 -14.77 19.62 11.25
N LEU A 252 -14.48 19.04 10.09
CA LEU A 252 -13.15 18.47 9.80
C LEU A 252 -12.05 19.54 9.88
N LEU A 253 -12.32 20.73 9.33
CA LEU A 253 -11.38 21.85 9.40
C LEU A 253 -11.17 22.34 10.84
N ASN A 254 -12.24 22.44 11.64
CA ASN A 254 -12.13 22.81 13.06
C ASN A 254 -11.24 21.84 13.85
N ILE A 255 -11.33 20.52 13.55
CA ILE A 255 -10.46 19.52 14.18
C ILE A 255 -9.02 19.71 13.70
N ALA A 256 -8.80 19.85 12.39
CA ALA A 256 -7.47 20.00 11.80
C ALA A 256 -6.73 21.27 12.29
N GLU A 257 -7.43 22.41 12.38
CA GLU A 257 -6.86 23.66 12.87
C GLU A 257 -6.56 23.64 14.38
N SER A 258 -7.14 22.69 15.12
CA SER A 258 -6.91 22.53 16.56
C SER A 258 -5.68 21.70 16.92
N PHE A 259 -4.96 21.17 15.93
CA PHE A 259 -3.69 20.52 16.20
C PHE A 259 -2.68 21.55 16.72
N PRO A 260 -1.85 21.19 17.71
CA PRO A 260 -0.75 22.03 18.13
C PRO A 260 0.22 22.24 16.94
N GLU A 261 0.81 23.43 16.84
CA GLU A 261 1.96 23.64 15.95
C GLU A 261 3.11 22.74 16.43
N ALA A 262 3.69 21.96 15.51
CA ALA A 262 4.85 21.11 15.79
C ALA A 262 6.12 21.92 16.09
#